data_AF-A0A1V4MTP3-F1
#
_entry.id   AF-A0A1V4MTP3-F1
#
_cell.length_a   1.000
_cell.length_b   1.000
_cell.length_c   1.000
_cell.angle_alpha   90.00
_cell.angle_beta   90.00
_cell.angle_gamma   90.00
#
_symmetry.space_group_name_H-M   'P 1'
#
loop_
_entity.id
_entity.type
_entity.pdbx_description
1 polymer ?
#
loop_
_entity_poly.entity_id
_entity_poly.type
_entity_poly.pdbx_seq_one_letter_code
_entity_poly.pdbx_strand_id
1 'polypeptide(L)'
;MTSRTVVAVGGNSLTSPGAANGNLDTHRLAREVCEELATIAQYRGGVVITHGNGPQVGFELLRNSMAASVVPPDGMDVNVAATQGYIGYLLQQVLGDVLEERGVDIPVTALVTQVLVAPDDPAFQDPSKPVGPFYDGDEARKAMEEHGWVMKEDAGRGWRRVVPSPKPRRILELETVRTLVNAGQIVICAGGGGIPVVREGYKVRGVPAVIDKDHVSALLATRLEADTYVISTAVPRVCVNFGRPDQKPIEHATLEEMEQHILRGEFAEGSMLPKIRASVGFLKHGGERVVITSPGNIIRALDGQAGTTIVHGTV
;
A
#
# COMPACT_ATOMS: atom_id res chain seq x y z
N MET A 1 -1.71 -27.45 2.83
CA MET A 1 -1.68 -26.23 2.02
C MET A 1 -0.34 -25.55 2.27
N THR A 2 0.33 -25.04 1.24
CA THR A 2 1.53 -24.21 1.41
C THR A 2 1.13 -22.89 2.05
N SER A 3 1.85 -22.45 3.09
CA SER A 3 1.58 -21.17 3.73
C SER A 3 1.63 -20.01 2.73
N ARG A 4 0.82 -18.98 2.94
CA ARG A 4 0.69 -17.82 2.06
C ARG A 4 0.84 -16.53 2.85
N THR A 5 1.71 -15.66 2.35
CA THR A 5 1.96 -14.34 2.90
C THR A 5 1.59 -13.26 1.90
N VAL A 6 0.77 -12.29 2.31
CA VAL A 6 0.56 -11.04 1.56
C VAL A 6 1.42 -9.95 2.17
N VAL A 7 2.24 -9.28 1.37
CA VAL A 7 3.14 -8.21 1.81
C VAL A 7 2.75 -6.88 1.16
N ALA A 8 2.31 -5.92 1.97
CA ALA A 8 2.04 -4.56 1.56
C ALA A 8 3.29 -3.69 1.67
N VAL A 9 3.90 -3.38 0.51
CA VAL A 9 5.13 -2.59 0.43
C VAL A 9 4.83 -1.10 0.61
N GLY A 10 5.58 -0.48 1.53
CA GLY A 10 5.51 0.94 1.85
C GLY A 10 6.15 1.84 0.79
N GLY A 11 5.82 3.14 0.84
CA GLY A 11 6.43 4.11 -0.08
C GLY A 11 7.94 4.31 0.18
N ASN A 12 8.41 4.02 1.39
CA ASN A 12 9.82 4.10 1.77
C ASN A 12 10.71 3.08 1.03
N SER A 13 10.13 2.01 0.48
CA SER A 13 10.86 1.07 -0.40
C SER A 13 10.88 1.50 -1.87
N LEU A 14 10.15 2.57 -2.23
CA LEU A 14 9.89 2.99 -3.61
C LEU A 14 10.20 4.46 -3.87
N THR A 15 10.57 5.23 -2.84
CA THR A 15 10.93 6.64 -2.99
C THR A 15 11.76 7.07 -1.79
N SER A 16 12.93 7.65 -2.05
CA SER A 16 13.69 8.39 -1.04
C SER A 16 13.22 9.85 -1.04
N PRO A 17 12.88 10.43 0.12
CA PRO A 17 12.64 11.88 0.21
C PRO A 17 13.85 12.65 -0.33
N GLY A 18 13.64 13.53 -1.31
CA GLY A 18 14.70 14.37 -1.88
C GLY A 18 15.69 13.65 -2.81
N ALA A 19 15.37 12.46 -3.32
CA ALA A 19 16.25 11.73 -4.22
C ALA A 19 16.51 12.48 -5.54
N ALA A 20 17.73 12.99 -5.69
CA ALA A 20 18.20 13.67 -6.90
C ALA A 20 18.44 12.70 -8.08
N ASN A 21 18.59 11.39 -7.85
CA ASN A 21 18.98 10.42 -8.88
C ASN A 21 17.82 9.57 -9.44
N GLY A 22 16.56 9.92 -9.16
CA GLY A 22 15.37 9.30 -9.76
C GLY A 22 15.30 7.77 -9.60
N ASN A 23 15.21 7.04 -10.72
CA ASN A 23 14.98 5.59 -10.72
C ASN A 23 16.12 4.77 -10.09
N LEU A 24 17.38 5.18 -10.24
CA LEU A 24 18.54 4.43 -9.69
C LEU A 24 18.46 4.31 -8.16
N ASP A 25 18.10 5.39 -7.48
CA ASP A 25 17.85 5.35 -6.04
C ASP A 25 16.67 4.44 -5.70
N THR A 26 15.66 4.38 -6.57
CA THR A 26 14.48 3.54 -6.37
C THR A 26 14.80 2.05 -6.50
N HIS A 27 15.62 1.64 -7.46
CA HIS A 27 16.10 0.26 -7.57
C HIS A 27 16.85 -0.18 -6.31
N ARG A 28 17.74 0.67 -5.79
CA ARG A 28 18.50 0.39 -4.56
C ARG A 28 17.60 0.21 -3.34
N LEU A 29 16.59 1.07 -3.18
CA LEU A 29 15.60 0.97 -2.09
C LEU A 29 14.72 -0.28 -2.23
N ALA A 30 14.28 -0.58 -3.45
CA ALA A 30 13.45 -1.75 -3.73
C ALA A 30 14.21 -3.05 -3.48
N ARG A 31 15.53 -3.07 -3.72
CA ARG A 31 16.35 -4.28 -3.52
C ARG A 31 16.27 -4.80 -2.10
N GLU A 32 16.37 -3.93 -1.09
CA GLU A 32 16.31 -4.33 0.32
C GLU A 32 15.05 -5.15 0.65
N VAL A 33 13.88 -4.67 0.22
CA VAL A 33 12.63 -5.42 0.43
C VAL A 33 12.53 -6.65 -0.48
N CYS A 34 13.08 -6.61 -1.70
CA CYS A 34 13.08 -7.76 -2.62
C CYS A 34 13.92 -8.93 -2.11
N GLU A 35 15.05 -8.68 -1.43
CA GLU A 35 15.84 -9.72 -0.76
C GLU A 35 15.02 -10.47 0.30
N GLU A 36 14.18 -9.76 1.04
CA GLU A 36 13.28 -10.36 2.04
C GLU A 36 12.12 -11.11 1.37
N LEU A 37 11.52 -10.54 0.33
CA LEU A 37 10.44 -11.18 -0.45
C LEU A 37 10.90 -12.49 -1.09
N ALA A 38 12.10 -12.51 -1.70
CA ALA A 38 12.70 -13.73 -2.24
C ALA A 38 12.92 -14.79 -1.14
N THR A 39 13.31 -14.37 0.06
CA THR A 39 13.47 -15.28 1.21
C THR A 39 12.14 -15.89 1.65
N ILE A 40 11.04 -15.12 1.65
CA ILE A 40 9.71 -15.66 1.93
C ILE A 40 9.31 -16.67 0.85
N ALA A 41 9.47 -16.32 -0.43
CA ALA A 41 9.10 -17.18 -1.55
C ALA A 41 9.87 -18.51 -1.57
N GLN A 42 11.16 -18.48 -1.21
CA GLN A 42 12.02 -19.67 -1.18
C GLN A 42 11.72 -20.60 0.01
N TYR A 43 11.48 -20.04 1.20
CA TYR A 43 11.52 -20.83 2.44
C TYR A 43 10.21 -20.83 3.23
N ARG A 44 9.24 -19.97 2.91
CA ARG A 44 8.02 -19.77 3.70
C ARG A 44 6.71 -19.95 2.92
N GLY A 45 6.77 -20.06 1.59
CA GLY A 45 5.62 -20.40 0.76
C GLY A 45 5.20 -19.30 -0.22
N GLY A 46 3.91 -19.25 -0.54
CA GLY A 46 3.38 -18.35 -1.58
C GLY A 46 3.43 -16.89 -1.16
N VAL A 47 3.86 -16.01 -2.06
CA VAL A 47 4.00 -14.57 -1.81
C VAL A 47 3.12 -13.77 -2.77
N VAL A 48 2.33 -12.86 -2.21
CA VAL A 48 1.59 -11.84 -2.97
C VAL A 48 2.02 -10.47 -2.49
N ILE A 49 2.39 -9.61 -3.43
CA ILE A 49 2.93 -8.29 -3.16
C ILE A 49 1.89 -7.27 -3.59
N THR A 50 1.61 -6.32 -2.70
CA THR A 50 0.96 -5.07 -3.06
C THR A 50 1.92 -3.92 -2.75
N HIS A 51 1.63 -2.72 -3.24
CA HIS A 51 2.44 -1.56 -2.92
C HIS A 51 1.59 -0.29 -2.86
N GLY A 52 2.10 0.74 -2.18
CA GLY A 52 1.56 2.10 -2.31
C GLY A 52 1.99 2.78 -3.61
N ASN A 53 1.33 3.88 -3.96
CA ASN A 53 1.70 4.73 -5.09
C ASN A 53 1.57 6.23 -4.78
N GLY A 54 1.41 6.64 -3.51
CA GLY A 54 1.02 8.00 -3.14
C GLY A 54 1.92 9.12 -3.74
N PRO A 55 3.25 9.03 -3.63
CA PRO A 55 4.17 9.92 -4.33
C PRO A 55 4.05 9.81 -5.86
N GLN A 56 4.08 8.58 -6.37
CA GLN A 56 4.10 8.23 -7.79
C GLN A 56 2.88 8.75 -8.55
N VAL A 57 1.67 8.48 -8.05
CA VAL A 57 0.42 8.96 -8.66
C VAL A 57 0.36 10.48 -8.63
N GLY A 58 0.90 11.11 -7.60
CA GLY A 58 0.99 12.56 -7.55
C GLY A 58 1.99 13.15 -8.53
N PHE A 59 3.09 12.45 -8.83
CA PHE A 59 4.00 12.84 -9.90
C PHE A 59 3.34 12.71 -11.27
N GLU A 60 2.53 11.68 -11.52
CA GLU A 60 1.76 11.60 -12.77
C GLU A 60 0.73 12.74 -12.89
N LEU A 61 0.02 13.05 -11.82
CA LEU A 61 -0.91 14.19 -11.81
C LEU A 61 -0.19 15.52 -12.07
N LEU A 62 1.01 15.70 -11.54
CA LEU A 62 1.84 16.88 -11.81
C LEU A 62 2.27 16.92 -13.27
N ARG A 63 2.77 15.82 -13.83
CA ARG A 63 3.14 15.71 -15.25
C ARG A 63 1.96 16.02 -16.16
N ASN A 64 0.79 15.47 -15.86
CA ASN A 64 -0.44 15.75 -16.60
C ASN A 64 -0.83 17.22 -16.53
N SER A 65 -0.72 17.85 -15.35
CA SER A 65 -1.00 19.29 -15.21
C SER A 65 -0.04 20.14 -16.05
N MET A 66 1.26 19.83 -16.00
CA MET A 66 2.28 20.55 -16.76
C MET A 66 2.15 20.37 -18.27
N ALA A 67 1.70 19.19 -18.72
CA ALA A 67 1.53 18.86 -20.14
C ALA A 67 0.14 19.21 -20.70
N ALA A 68 -0.79 19.69 -19.86
CA ALA A 68 -2.21 19.87 -20.22
C ALA A 68 -2.46 20.80 -21.43
N SER A 69 -1.53 21.70 -21.74
CA SER A 69 -1.59 22.58 -22.92
C SER A 69 -1.26 21.89 -24.24
N VAL A 70 -0.67 20.70 -24.19
CA VAL A 70 -0.20 19.92 -25.35
C VAL A 70 -0.90 18.57 -25.43
N VAL A 71 -1.11 17.91 -24.28
CA VAL A 71 -1.71 16.57 -24.17
C VAL A 71 -2.89 16.63 -23.20
N PRO A 72 -4.08 16.11 -23.57
CA PRO A 72 -5.21 16.05 -22.65
C PRO A 72 -4.84 15.28 -21.37
N PRO A 73 -5.18 15.80 -20.18
CA PRO A 73 -4.86 15.13 -18.93
C PRO A 73 -5.69 13.86 -18.73
N ASP A 74 -5.04 12.80 -18.26
CA ASP A 74 -5.71 11.55 -17.90
C ASP A 74 -6.46 11.63 -16.56
N GLY A 75 -7.50 10.81 -16.43
CA GLY A 75 -8.25 10.62 -15.19
C GLY A 75 -7.40 9.98 -14.08
N MET A 76 -7.74 10.23 -12.82
CA MET A 76 -7.00 9.69 -11.67
C MET A 76 -6.90 8.15 -11.70
N ASP A 77 -7.95 7.46 -12.12
CA ASP A 77 -8.00 6.02 -12.32
C ASP A 77 -6.93 5.52 -13.33
N VAL A 78 -6.78 6.24 -14.45
CA VAL A 78 -5.74 5.95 -15.45
C VAL A 78 -4.34 6.23 -14.89
N ASN A 79 -4.17 7.30 -14.11
CA ASN A 79 -2.91 7.58 -13.41
C ASN A 79 -2.57 6.47 -12.39
N VAL A 80 -3.56 5.95 -11.66
CA VAL A 80 -3.38 4.77 -10.80
C VAL A 80 -2.94 3.57 -11.65
N ALA A 81 -3.57 3.31 -12.80
CA ALA A 81 -3.19 2.25 -13.71
C ALA A 81 -1.73 2.37 -14.19
N ALA A 82 -1.32 3.56 -14.62
CA ALA A 82 0.05 3.86 -15.02
C ALA A 82 1.04 3.53 -13.88
N THR A 83 0.72 3.94 -12.65
CA THR A 83 1.58 3.67 -11.47
C THR A 83 1.68 2.19 -11.11
N GLN A 84 0.65 1.37 -11.40
CA GLN A 84 0.78 -0.08 -11.27
C GLN A 84 1.76 -0.64 -12.28
N GLY A 85 1.72 -0.14 -13.52
CA GLY A 85 2.62 -0.57 -14.59
C GLY A 85 4.09 -0.36 -14.24
N TYR A 86 4.50 0.89 -13.95
CA TYR A 86 5.92 1.16 -13.75
C TYR A 86 6.46 0.72 -12.39
N ILE A 87 5.66 0.75 -11.30
CA ILE A 87 6.10 0.22 -10.01
C ILE A 87 6.14 -1.32 -10.06
N GLY A 88 5.13 -1.94 -10.69
CA GLY A 88 5.09 -3.38 -10.90
C GLY A 88 6.27 -3.87 -11.74
N TYR A 89 6.58 -3.17 -12.83
CA TYR A 89 7.78 -3.40 -13.65
C TYR A 89 9.07 -3.32 -12.82
N LEU A 90 9.24 -2.23 -12.05
CA LEU A 90 10.41 -2.04 -11.20
C LEU A 90 10.60 -3.19 -10.21
N LEU A 91 9.55 -3.52 -9.45
CA LEU A 91 9.59 -4.59 -8.46
C LEU A 91 9.81 -5.95 -9.11
N GLN A 92 9.18 -6.21 -10.26
CA GLN A 92 9.36 -7.44 -11.02
C GLN A 92 10.82 -7.59 -11.48
N GLN A 93 11.44 -6.52 -11.98
CA GLN A 93 12.83 -6.55 -12.40
C GLN A 93 13.78 -6.80 -11.22
N VAL A 94 13.65 -6.01 -10.15
CA VAL A 94 14.57 -6.11 -8.99
C VAL A 94 14.42 -7.45 -8.27
N LEU A 95 13.19 -7.95 -8.10
CA LEU A 95 12.96 -9.25 -7.49
C LEU A 95 13.44 -10.40 -8.38
N GLY A 96 13.27 -10.28 -9.71
CA GLY A 96 13.81 -11.21 -10.68
C GLY A 96 15.34 -11.31 -10.60
N ASP A 97 16.03 -10.17 -10.58
CA ASP A 97 17.49 -10.11 -10.43
C ASP A 97 17.94 -10.83 -9.13
N VAL A 98 17.28 -10.57 -8.01
CA VAL A 98 17.57 -11.21 -6.71
C VAL A 98 17.36 -12.72 -6.76
N LEU A 99 16.30 -13.19 -7.43
CA LEU A 99 16.02 -14.62 -7.56
C LEU A 99 17.05 -15.33 -8.46
N GLU A 100 17.43 -14.70 -9.57
CA GLU A 100 18.45 -15.20 -10.50
C GLU A 100 19.83 -15.29 -9.81
N GLU A 101 20.23 -14.25 -9.07
CA GLU A 101 21.47 -14.25 -8.29
C GLU A 101 21.52 -15.39 -7.24
N ARG A 102 20.35 -15.80 -6.74
CA ARG A 102 20.19 -16.92 -5.80
C ARG A 102 20.04 -18.27 -6.49
N GLY A 103 20.02 -18.32 -7.83
CA GLY A 103 19.81 -19.54 -8.60
C GLY A 103 18.41 -20.14 -8.41
N VAL A 104 17.40 -19.30 -8.19
CA VAL A 104 16.01 -19.73 -7.94
C VAL A 104 15.09 -19.29 -9.06
N ASP A 105 14.49 -20.27 -9.73
CA ASP A 105 13.55 -20.06 -10.83
C ASP A 105 12.11 -19.99 -10.29
N ILE A 106 11.69 -18.80 -9.84
CA ILE A 106 10.31 -18.50 -9.47
C ILE A 106 9.81 -17.34 -10.34
N PRO A 107 8.76 -17.54 -11.16
CA PRO A 107 8.23 -16.46 -11.99
C PRO A 107 7.64 -15.34 -11.13
N VAL A 108 7.92 -14.09 -11.54
CA VAL A 108 7.37 -12.87 -10.93
C VAL A 108 6.47 -12.17 -11.94
N THR A 109 5.21 -11.93 -11.58
CA THR A 109 4.22 -11.34 -12.48
C THR A 109 3.58 -10.10 -11.86
N ALA A 110 3.71 -8.95 -12.53
CA ALA A 110 2.94 -7.74 -12.22
C ALA A 110 1.60 -7.71 -12.97
N LEU A 111 0.49 -7.60 -12.22
CA LEU A 111 -0.87 -7.64 -12.74
C LEU A 111 -1.60 -6.31 -12.52
N VAL A 112 -2.05 -5.69 -13.61
CA VAL A 112 -2.98 -4.56 -13.53
C VAL A 112 -4.27 -5.01 -12.87
N THR A 113 -4.68 -4.29 -11.82
CA THR A 113 -5.73 -4.72 -10.91
C THR A 113 -6.75 -3.61 -10.68
N GLN A 114 -8.03 -3.95 -10.84
CA GLN A 114 -9.19 -3.10 -10.59
C GLN A 114 -9.87 -3.49 -9.28
N VAL A 115 -10.33 -2.47 -8.55
CA VAL A 115 -11.02 -2.65 -7.27
C VAL A 115 -12.36 -1.93 -7.31
N LEU A 116 -13.41 -2.72 -7.16
CA LEU A 116 -14.78 -2.26 -7.08
C LEU A 116 -15.00 -1.49 -5.77
N VAL A 117 -15.57 -0.30 -5.88
CA VAL A 117 -15.97 0.56 -4.76
C VAL A 117 -17.46 0.91 -4.86
N ALA A 118 -18.03 1.48 -3.79
CA ALA A 118 -19.41 1.94 -3.81
C ALA A 118 -19.53 3.24 -4.63
N PRO A 119 -20.48 3.40 -5.56
CA PRO A 119 -20.67 4.68 -6.26
C PRO A 119 -21.16 5.80 -5.33
N ASP A 120 -21.75 5.44 -4.19
CA ASP A 120 -22.30 6.30 -3.16
C ASP A 120 -21.41 6.37 -1.91
N ASP A 121 -20.13 5.99 -2.01
CA ASP A 121 -19.21 6.07 -0.87
C ASP A 121 -19.07 7.53 -0.37
N PRO A 122 -19.27 7.82 0.94
CA PRO A 122 -19.13 9.17 1.48
C PRO A 122 -17.77 9.83 1.20
N ALA A 123 -16.72 9.03 0.98
CA ALA A 123 -15.37 9.55 0.67
C ALA A 123 -15.32 10.35 -0.65
N PHE A 124 -16.30 10.20 -1.55
CA PHE A 124 -16.41 11.05 -2.74
C PHE A 124 -16.82 12.49 -2.41
N GLN A 125 -17.51 12.70 -1.29
CA GLN A 125 -17.95 14.03 -0.84
C GLN A 125 -16.96 14.68 0.15
N ASP A 126 -16.20 13.88 0.91
CA ASP A 126 -15.12 14.36 1.78
C ASP A 126 -13.76 13.68 1.45
N PRO A 127 -13.03 14.22 0.46
CA PRO A 127 -11.68 13.77 0.13
C PRO A 127 -10.71 13.91 1.29
N SER A 128 -9.98 12.86 1.63
CA SER A 128 -9.06 12.85 2.78
C SER A 128 -7.68 12.26 2.47
N LYS A 129 -7.52 11.55 1.35
CA LYS A 129 -6.27 10.84 1.05
C LYS A 129 -5.26 11.78 0.37
N PRO A 130 -4.09 12.05 0.99
CA PRO A 130 -3.13 12.98 0.41
C PRO A 130 -2.31 12.31 -0.70
N VAL A 131 -2.14 13.00 -1.83
CA VAL A 131 -1.39 12.56 -3.01
C VAL A 131 -0.39 13.63 -3.46
N GLY A 132 0.73 13.18 -4.04
CA GLY A 132 1.75 14.10 -4.59
C GLY A 132 2.55 14.90 -3.57
N PRO A 133 3.27 15.92 -4.06
CA PRO A 133 4.22 16.68 -3.26
C PRO A 133 3.53 17.58 -2.23
N PHE A 134 4.35 18.17 -1.35
CA PHE A 134 3.92 19.27 -0.47
C PHE A 134 3.98 20.59 -1.23
N TYR A 135 3.05 21.47 -0.90
CA TYR A 135 2.93 22.83 -1.39
C TYR A 135 2.97 23.78 -0.21
N ASP A 136 3.49 24.99 -0.41
CA ASP A 136 3.30 26.07 0.55
C ASP A 136 1.85 26.62 0.49
N GLY A 137 1.54 27.56 1.39
CA GLY A 137 0.18 28.12 1.49
C GLY A 137 -0.26 28.97 0.29
N ASP A 138 0.68 29.59 -0.43
CA ASP A 138 0.37 30.40 -1.61
C ASP A 138 0.25 29.51 -2.85
N GLU A 139 1.13 28.53 -3.01
CA GLU A 139 1.05 27.50 -4.04
C GLU A 139 -0.25 26.69 -3.93
N ALA A 140 -0.64 26.30 -2.72
CA ALA A 140 -1.87 25.57 -2.48
C ALA A 140 -3.11 26.40 -2.86
N ARG A 141 -3.11 27.70 -2.53
CA ARG A 141 -4.21 28.61 -2.89
C ARG A 141 -4.36 28.74 -4.41
N LYS A 142 -3.24 28.93 -5.13
CA LYS A 142 -3.24 28.95 -6.60
C LYS A 142 -3.75 27.64 -7.18
N ALA A 143 -3.32 26.49 -6.66
CA ALA A 143 -3.79 25.20 -7.13
C ALA A 143 -5.30 24.99 -6.90
N MET A 144 -5.87 25.53 -5.81
CA MET A 144 -7.32 25.51 -5.59
C MET A 144 -8.05 26.40 -6.62
N GLU A 145 -7.56 27.61 -6.88
CA GLU A 145 -8.18 28.58 -7.78
C GLU A 145 -8.08 28.17 -9.26
N GLU A 146 -6.90 27.73 -9.69
CA GLU A 146 -6.60 27.44 -11.10
C GLU A 146 -7.04 26.04 -11.52
N HIS A 147 -7.00 25.06 -10.61
CA HIS A 147 -7.25 23.66 -10.94
C HIS A 147 -8.44 23.03 -10.20
N GLY A 148 -9.06 23.76 -9.27
CA GLY A 148 -10.16 23.24 -8.45
C GLY A 148 -9.73 22.08 -7.53
N TRP A 149 -8.45 21.98 -7.19
CA TRP A 149 -7.95 20.90 -6.34
C TRP A 149 -8.42 21.11 -4.90
N VAL A 150 -8.85 20.03 -4.25
CA VAL A 150 -9.05 20.03 -2.81
C VAL A 150 -7.69 19.83 -2.15
N MET A 151 -7.23 20.79 -1.36
CA MET A 151 -5.98 20.69 -0.60
C MET A 151 -6.28 20.70 0.90
N LYS A 152 -5.52 19.93 1.69
CA LYS A 152 -5.56 19.96 3.15
C LYS A 152 -4.15 20.17 3.70
N GLU A 153 -4.06 20.88 4.82
CA GLU A 153 -2.83 21.05 5.60
C GLU A 153 -2.45 19.71 6.27
N ASP A 154 -1.14 19.39 6.29
CA ASP A 154 -0.61 18.12 6.79
C ASP A 154 0.38 18.36 7.94
N ALA A 155 -0.17 18.71 9.11
CA ALA A 155 0.50 18.73 10.41
C ALA A 155 1.80 19.57 10.46
N GLY A 156 1.76 20.76 9.88
CA GLY A 156 2.87 21.72 9.81
C GLY A 156 3.88 21.44 8.71
N ARG A 157 3.70 20.38 7.90
CA ARG A 157 4.62 20.01 6.81
C ARG A 157 4.28 20.69 5.49
N GLY A 158 3.21 21.47 5.46
CA GLY A 158 2.68 22.12 4.26
C GLY A 158 1.33 21.54 3.84
N TRP A 159 0.92 21.87 2.62
CA TRP A 159 -0.36 21.49 2.05
C TRP A 159 -0.19 20.35 1.05
N ARG A 160 -1.18 19.46 0.95
CA ARG A 160 -1.21 18.41 -0.07
C ARG A 160 -2.58 18.32 -0.72
N ARG A 161 -2.58 17.95 -2.00
CA ARG A 161 -3.81 17.59 -2.70
C ARG A 161 -4.41 16.36 -2.04
N VAL A 162 -5.69 16.42 -1.72
CA VAL A 162 -6.46 15.28 -1.22
C VAL A 162 -7.45 14.79 -2.24
N VAL A 163 -7.67 13.48 -2.25
CA VAL A 163 -8.57 12.80 -3.18
C VAL A 163 -9.49 11.84 -2.43
N PRO A 164 -10.64 11.45 -3.03
CA PRO A 164 -11.50 10.43 -2.48
C PRO A 164 -10.74 9.13 -2.20
N SER A 165 -10.99 8.52 -1.04
CA SER A 165 -10.47 7.19 -0.68
C SER A 165 -11.61 6.28 -0.21
N PRO A 166 -12.45 5.81 -1.14
CA PRO A 166 -13.58 4.95 -0.85
C PRO A 166 -13.11 3.57 -0.35
N LYS A 167 -14.00 2.85 0.34
CA LYS A 167 -13.67 1.52 0.88
C LYS A 167 -13.66 0.47 -0.24
N PRO A 168 -12.65 -0.42 -0.30
CA PRO A 168 -12.62 -1.50 -1.27
C PRO A 168 -13.72 -2.53 -0.98
N ARG A 169 -14.46 -2.95 -2.01
CA ARG A 169 -15.49 -4.00 -1.90
C ARG A 169 -15.06 -5.33 -2.52
N ARG A 170 -14.43 -5.28 -3.70
CA ARG A 170 -14.05 -6.48 -4.45
C ARG A 170 -12.88 -6.21 -5.39
N ILE A 171 -11.91 -7.12 -5.41
CA ILE A 171 -10.84 -7.15 -6.40
C ILE A 171 -11.36 -7.93 -7.61
N LEU A 172 -11.35 -7.34 -8.80
CA LEU A 172 -11.95 -7.98 -9.99
C LEU A 172 -11.08 -9.13 -10.50
N GLU A 173 -9.77 -8.97 -10.48
CA GLU A 173 -8.78 -9.95 -10.95
C GLU A 173 -8.37 -10.98 -9.87
N LEU A 174 -9.14 -11.11 -8.79
CA LEU A 174 -8.83 -12.00 -7.66
C LEU A 174 -8.57 -13.45 -8.08
N GLU A 175 -9.39 -14.00 -8.99
CA GLU A 175 -9.24 -15.40 -9.42
C GLU A 175 -8.00 -15.61 -10.30
N THR A 176 -7.58 -14.60 -11.07
CA THR A 176 -6.31 -14.61 -11.78
C THR A 176 -5.14 -14.62 -10.79
N VAL A 177 -5.18 -13.75 -9.78
CA VAL A 177 -4.17 -13.73 -8.71
C VAL A 177 -4.10 -15.09 -8.02
N ARG A 178 -5.26 -15.66 -7.62
CA ARG A 178 -5.33 -16.98 -6.98
C ARG A 178 -4.70 -18.07 -7.86
N THR A 179 -5.00 -18.06 -9.15
CA THR A 179 -4.47 -19.04 -10.11
C THR A 179 -2.95 -18.98 -10.20
N LEU A 180 -2.40 -17.77 -10.37
CA LEU A 180 -0.94 -17.57 -10.50
C LEU A 180 -0.19 -17.95 -9.20
N VAL A 181 -0.72 -17.55 -8.05
CA VAL A 181 -0.10 -17.88 -6.74
C VAL A 181 -0.17 -19.39 -6.46
N ASN A 182 -1.29 -20.05 -6.80
CA ASN A 182 -1.42 -21.51 -6.69
C ASN A 182 -0.48 -22.25 -7.64
N ALA A 183 -0.10 -21.63 -8.76
CA ALA A 183 0.89 -22.15 -9.69
C ALA A 183 2.35 -21.89 -9.23
N GLY A 184 2.55 -21.32 -8.04
CA GLY A 184 3.87 -21.07 -7.46
C GLY A 184 4.53 -19.76 -7.87
N GLN A 185 3.82 -18.86 -8.56
CA GLN A 185 4.37 -17.56 -8.94
C GLN A 185 4.31 -16.55 -7.78
N ILE A 186 5.23 -15.60 -7.79
CA ILE A 186 5.12 -14.38 -7.00
C ILE A 186 4.28 -13.38 -7.80
N VAL A 187 3.19 -12.88 -7.19
CA VAL A 187 2.27 -11.96 -7.88
C VAL A 187 2.34 -10.58 -7.25
N ILE A 188 2.69 -9.57 -8.06
CA ILE A 188 2.60 -8.16 -7.70
C ILE A 188 1.27 -7.64 -8.26
N CYS A 189 0.37 -7.16 -7.39
CA CYS A 189 -0.97 -6.73 -7.82
C CYS A 189 -1.53 -5.65 -6.90
N ALA A 190 -2.71 -5.12 -7.24
CA ALA A 190 -3.41 -4.08 -6.47
C ALA A 190 -2.52 -2.88 -6.11
N GLY A 191 -1.56 -2.54 -6.99
CA GLY A 191 -0.65 -1.42 -6.78
C GLY A 191 -1.42 -0.12 -6.60
N GLY A 192 -1.01 0.67 -5.61
CA GLY A 192 -1.72 1.89 -5.21
C GLY A 192 -3.08 1.66 -4.56
N GLY A 193 -3.40 0.43 -4.15
CA GLY A 193 -4.74 0.05 -3.70
C GLY A 193 -5.67 -0.42 -4.83
N GLY A 194 -5.15 -0.57 -6.06
CA GLY A 194 -5.97 -0.96 -7.21
C GLY A 194 -6.65 0.23 -7.90
N ILE A 195 -6.95 0.06 -9.19
CA ILE A 195 -7.68 1.08 -9.98
C ILE A 195 -9.12 1.11 -9.47
N PRO A 196 -9.59 2.23 -8.91
CA PRO A 196 -10.94 2.31 -8.38
C PRO A 196 -11.95 2.34 -9.51
N VAL A 197 -12.90 1.40 -9.44
CA VAL A 197 -13.98 1.28 -10.42
C VAL A 197 -15.32 1.14 -9.74
N VAL A 198 -16.38 1.59 -10.42
CA VAL A 198 -17.77 1.33 -10.04
C VAL A 198 -18.43 0.42 -11.09
N ARG A 199 -19.50 -0.25 -10.69
CA ARG A 199 -20.30 -1.08 -11.58
C ARG A 199 -21.59 -0.36 -11.93
N GLU A 200 -21.82 -0.17 -13.22
CA GLU A 200 -23.03 0.43 -13.79
C GLU A 200 -23.70 -0.62 -14.70
N GLY A 201 -24.59 -1.42 -14.12
CA GLY A 201 -25.13 -2.61 -14.78
C GLY A 201 -24.03 -3.62 -15.12
N TYR A 202 -23.81 -3.86 -16.41
CA TYR A 202 -22.76 -4.76 -16.91
C TYR A 202 -21.41 -4.08 -17.15
N LYS A 203 -21.36 -2.74 -17.09
CA LYS A 203 -20.15 -1.96 -17.35
C LYS A 203 -19.36 -1.75 -16.07
N VAL A 204 -18.04 -1.75 -16.23
CA VAL A 204 -17.09 -1.32 -15.20
C VAL A 204 -16.50 0.01 -15.67
N ARG A 205 -16.54 1.03 -14.81
CA ARG A 205 -16.06 2.37 -15.13
C ARG A 205 -15.13 2.87 -14.04
N GLY A 206 -13.99 3.43 -14.43
CA GLY A 206 -13.08 4.09 -13.51
C GLY A 206 -13.70 5.33 -12.87
N VAL A 207 -13.29 5.61 -11.63
CA VAL A 207 -13.72 6.78 -10.86
C VAL A 207 -12.52 7.49 -10.26
N PRO A 208 -12.57 8.83 -10.09
CA PRO A 208 -11.39 9.58 -9.70
C PRO A 208 -11.11 9.47 -8.20
N ALA A 209 -10.44 8.39 -7.79
CA ALA A 209 -10.13 8.09 -6.40
C ALA A 209 -8.75 7.43 -6.25
N VAL A 210 -8.28 7.31 -5.01
CA VAL A 210 -7.15 6.45 -4.64
C VAL A 210 -7.55 5.66 -3.41
N ILE A 211 -7.56 4.32 -3.53
CA ILE A 211 -7.99 3.46 -2.43
C ILE A 211 -6.82 3.27 -1.46
N ASP A 212 -7.12 3.19 -0.16
CA ASP A 212 -6.08 2.85 0.80
C ASP A 212 -5.52 1.44 0.56
N LYS A 213 -4.21 1.37 0.25
CA LYS A 213 -3.59 0.10 -0.09
C LYS A 213 -3.57 -0.89 1.06
N ASP A 214 -3.48 -0.45 2.31
CA ASP A 214 -3.43 -1.37 3.45
C ASP A 214 -4.78 -2.07 3.60
N HIS A 215 -5.91 -1.36 3.37
CA HIS A 215 -7.25 -1.97 3.32
C HIS A 215 -7.43 -2.94 2.16
N VAL A 216 -6.93 -2.62 0.96
CA VAL A 216 -7.02 -3.51 -0.20
C VAL A 216 -6.15 -4.75 -0.02
N SER A 217 -4.98 -4.59 0.60
CA SER A 217 -4.06 -5.70 0.89
C SER A 217 -4.64 -6.63 1.94
N ALA A 218 -5.29 -6.09 2.99
CA ALA A 218 -6.03 -6.89 3.95
C ALA A 218 -7.20 -7.64 3.28
N LEU A 219 -7.98 -6.98 2.42
CA LEU A 219 -9.03 -7.63 1.63
C LEU A 219 -8.46 -8.75 0.77
N LEU A 220 -7.35 -8.51 0.05
CA LEU A 220 -6.68 -9.50 -0.77
C LEU A 220 -6.21 -10.69 0.07
N ALA A 221 -5.56 -10.44 1.20
CA ALA A 221 -5.09 -11.46 2.14
C ALA A 221 -6.23 -12.33 2.64
N THR A 222 -7.34 -11.72 3.09
CA THR A 222 -8.54 -12.45 3.50
C THR A 222 -9.10 -13.29 2.36
N ARG A 223 -9.23 -12.74 1.15
CA ARG A 223 -9.84 -13.46 0.02
C ARG A 223 -8.94 -14.57 -0.53
N LEU A 224 -7.64 -14.45 -0.37
CA LEU A 224 -6.68 -15.50 -0.72
C LEU A 224 -6.44 -16.48 0.43
N GLU A 225 -7.14 -16.35 1.56
CA GLU A 225 -6.95 -17.21 2.74
C GLU A 225 -5.47 -17.26 3.14
N ALA A 226 -4.82 -16.09 3.16
CA ALA A 226 -3.43 -15.98 3.58
C ALA A 226 -3.31 -16.14 5.10
N ASP A 227 -2.28 -16.85 5.57
CA ASP A 227 -2.04 -17.04 7.00
C ASP A 227 -1.48 -15.76 7.62
N THR A 228 -0.54 -15.12 6.90
CA THR A 228 0.16 -13.92 7.37
C THR A 228 -0.06 -12.73 6.45
N TYR A 229 -0.40 -11.60 7.05
CA TYR A 229 -0.40 -10.29 6.39
C TYR A 229 0.75 -9.43 6.94
N VAL A 230 1.65 -8.99 6.07
CA VAL A 230 2.78 -8.13 6.42
C VAL A 230 2.57 -6.72 5.89
N ILE A 231 2.77 -5.72 6.74
CA ILE A 231 2.80 -4.31 6.33
C ILE A 231 4.23 -3.80 6.51
N SER A 232 4.92 -3.54 5.39
CA SER A 232 6.22 -2.89 5.38
C SER A 232 6.06 -1.37 5.34
N THR A 233 6.61 -0.68 6.34
CA THR A 233 6.43 0.76 6.56
C THR A 233 7.74 1.44 6.98
N ALA A 234 7.72 2.75 7.23
CA ALA A 234 8.91 3.53 7.56
C ALA A 234 9.41 3.35 9.00
N VAL A 235 8.63 2.71 9.88
CA VAL A 235 8.96 2.51 11.30
C VAL A 235 9.17 1.03 11.60
N PRO A 236 10.14 0.67 12.46
CA PRO A 236 10.44 -0.72 12.77
C PRO A 236 9.34 -1.38 13.62
N ARG A 237 8.55 -0.61 14.38
CA ARG A 237 7.46 -1.06 15.24
C ARG A 237 6.34 -0.02 15.30
N VAL A 238 5.12 -0.47 15.58
CA VAL A 238 4.01 0.38 16.01
C VAL A 238 4.30 0.88 17.43
N CYS A 239 3.99 2.15 17.71
CA CYS A 239 4.14 2.73 19.04
C CYS A 239 2.84 3.40 19.47
N VAL A 240 2.59 3.38 20.77
CA VAL A 240 1.69 4.32 21.45
C VAL A 240 2.48 5.56 21.87
N ASN A 241 1.81 6.69 22.06
CA ASN A 241 2.45 7.98 22.36
C ASN A 241 3.55 8.34 21.35
N PHE A 242 3.33 8.04 20.06
CA PHE A 242 4.33 8.26 19.01
C PHE A 242 4.81 9.71 18.96
N GLY A 243 6.13 9.92 18.94
CA GLY A 243 6.76 11.23 18.94
C GLY A 243 6.79 11.95 20.30
N ARG A 244 6.31 11.33 21.39
CA ARG A 244 6.31 11.90 22.74
C ARG A 244 7.41 11.29 23.62
N PRO A 245 7.83 11.94 24.72
CA PRO A 245 8.86 11.41 25.62
C PRO A 245 8.53 10.04 26.22
N ASP A 246 7.24 9.72 26.35
CA ASP A 246 6.70 8.45 26.86
C ASP A 246 6.29 7.49 25.73
N GLN A 247 6.86 7.64 24.54
CA GLN A 247 6.66 6.72 23.41
C GLN A 247 7.00 5.29 23.82
N LYS A 248 6.07 4.35 23.59
CA LYS A 248 6.28 2.93 23.91
C LYS A 248 6.01 2.06 22.67
N PRO A 249 6.97 1.22 22.25
CA PRO A 249 6.75 0.29 21.15
C PRO A 249 5.82 -0.85 21.58
N ILE A 250 5.01 -1.31 20.64
CA ILE A 250 4.22 -2.54 20.77
C ILE A 250 4.99 -3.63 20.03
N GLU A 251 5.48 -4.63 20.76
CA GLU A 251 6.16 -5.80 20.16
C GLU A 251 5.14 -6.89 19.78
N HIS A 252 4.23 -7.17 20.70
CA HIS A 252 3.14 -8.12 20.54
C HIS A 252 1.85 -7.48 21.05
N ALA A 253 0.75 -7.74 20.35
CA ALA A 253 -0.59 -7.38 20.82
C ALA A 253 -1.62 -8.39 20.31
N THR A 254 -2.72 -8.46 21.04
CA THR A 254 -3.92 -9.15 20.63
C THR A 254 -4.79 -8.24 19.76
N LEU A 255 -5.73 -8.86 19.03
CA LEU A 255 -6.79 -8.16 18.32
C LEU A 255 -7.54 -7.19 19.24
N GLU A 256 -7.92 -7.65 20.44
CA GLU A 256 -8.66 -6.84 21.41
C GLU A 256 -7.88 -5.62 21.88
N GLU A 257 -6.60 -5.78 22.21
CA GLU A 257 -5.73 -4.65 22.61
C GLU A 257 -5.64 -3.60 21.49
N MET A 258 -5.49 -4.03 20.24
CA MET A 258 -5.43 -3.13 19.09
C MET A 258 -6.74 -2.36 18.87
N GLU A 259 -7.89 -3.00 19.10
CA GLU A 259 -9.18 -2.32 19.07
C GLU A 259 -9.31 -1.28 20.18
N GLN A 260 -8.85 -1.60 21.39
CA GLN A 260 -8.82 -0.64 22.50
C GLN A 260 -7.90 0.56 22.19
N HIS A 261 -6.73 0.33 21.61
CA HIS A 261 -5.83 1.42 21.18
C HIS A 261 -6.48 2.32 20.12
N ILE A 262 -7.24 1.74 19.17
CA ILE A 262 -8.03 2.51 18.21
C ILE A 262 -9.08 3.38 18.93
N LEU A 263 -9.82 2.81 19.89
CA LEU A 263 -10.85 3.55 20.65
C LEU A 263 -10.26 4.70 21.47
N ARG A 264 -9.04 4.53 21.98
CA ARG A 264 -8.30 5.58 22.70
C ARG A 264 -7.68 6.65 21.77
N GLY A 265 -7.80 6.49 20.46
CA GLY A 265 -7.29 7.47 19.48
C GLY A 265 -5.76 7.56 19.43
N GLU A 266 -5.06 6.47 19.76
CA GLU A 266 -3.60 6.49 19.93
C GLU A 266 -2.80 6.41 18.61
N PHE A 267 -3.49 6.19 17.48
CA PHE A 267 -2.87 6.08 16.16
C PHE A 267 -3.33 7.23 15.24
N ALA A 268 -2.37 7.85 14.55
CA ALA A 268 -2.64 8.97 13.65
C ALA A 268 -3.42 8.56 12.39
N GLU A 269 -4.46 9.34 12.03
CA GLU A 269 -5.41 9.05 10.95
C GLU A 269 -4.76 8.96 9.55
N GLY A 270 -3.72 9.75 9.29
CA GLY A 270 -3.05 9.80 7.99
C GLY A 270 -1.97 8.74 7.77
N SER A 271 -1.63 7.92 8.77
CA SER A 271 -0.48 7.01 8.68
C SER A 271 -0.71 5.65 9.34
N MET A 272 -0.68 5.58 10.67
CA MET A 272 -0.70 4.31 11.40
C MET A 272 -2.12 3.77 11.57
N LEU A 273 -3.12 4.62 11.78
CA LEU A 273 -4.49 4.16 12.02
C LEU A 273 -5.08 3.32 10.87
N PRO A 274 -4.91 3.66 9.58
CA PRO A 274 -5.36 2.81 8.47
C PRO A 274 -4.70 1.43 8.49
N LYS A 275 -3.42 1.34 8.87
CA LYS A 275 -2.68 0.07 9.00
C LYS A 275 -3.26 -0.82 10.08
N ILE A 276 -3.51 -0.24 11.27
CA ILE A 276 -4.10 -1.01 12.37
C ILE A 276 -5.54 -1.41 12.04
N ARG A 277 -6.34 -0.53 11.44
CA ARG A 277 -7.71 -0.88 10.99
C ARG A 277 -7.70 -2.00 9.94
N ALA A 278 -6.78 -1.97 8.98
CA ALA A 278 -6.60 -3.05 8.01
C ALA A 278 -6.19 -4.37 8.68
N SER A 279 -5.28 -4.30 9.65
CA SER A 279 -4.80 -5.45 10.44
C SER A 279 -5.93 -6.12 11.23
N VAL A 280 -6.69 -5.30 11.98
CA VAL A 280 -7.89 -5.72 12.72
C VAL A 280 -8.92 -6.33 11.75
N GLY A 281 -9.13 -5.71 10.59
CA GLY A 281 -10.02 -6.22 9.56
C GLY A 281 -9.62 -7.60 9.06
N PHE A 282 -8.34 -7.81 8.75
CA PHE A 282 -7.83 -9.11 8.29
C PHE A 282 -8.02 -10.21 9.35
N LEU A 283 -7.63 -9.95 10.60
CA LEU A 283 -7.79 -10.90 11.71
C LEU A 283 -9.27 -11.25 11.93
N LYS A 284 -10.16 -10.26 12.01
CA LYS A 284 -11.60 -10.49 12.16
C LYS A 284 -12.23 -11.38 11.08
N HIS A 285 -11.63 -11.48 9.91
CA HIS A 285 -12.10 -12.32 8.82
C HIS A 285 -11.31 -13.63 8.68
N GLY A 286 -10.70 -14.10 9.76
CA GLY A 286 -10.07 -15.42 9.85
C GLY A 286 -8.58 -15.45 9.53
N GLY A 287 -7.92 -14.29 9.38
CA GLY A 287 -6.47 -14.22 9.28
C GLY A 287 -5.80 -14.63 10.59
N GLU A 288 -4.64 -15.31 10.51
CA GLU A 288 -3.99 -15.84 11.71
C GLU A 288 -3.05 -14.81 12.36
N ARG A 289 -2.27 -14.09 11.54
CA ARG A 289 -1.20 -13.23 12.02
C ARG A 289 -0.99 -11.99 11.15
N VAL A 290 -0.79 -10.84 11.80
CA VAL A 290 -0.31 -9.62 11.16
C VAL A 290 1.07 -9.25 11.68
N VAL A 291 1.96 -8.82 10.78
CA VAL A 291 3.28 -8.29 11.13
C VAL A 291 3.44 -6.89 10.53
N ILE A 292 3.81 -5.92 11.36
CA ILE A 292 4.10 -4.54 10.91
C ILE A 292 5.55 -4.22 11.24
N THR A 293 6.35 -3.89 10.23
CA THR A 293 7.77 -3.57 10.42
C THR A 293 8.34 -2.75 9.27
N SER A 294 9.65 -2.51 9.26
CA SER A 294 10.35 -1.82 8.19
C SER A 294 11.04 -2.79 7.22
N PRO A 295 11.41 -2.34 6.00
CA PRO A 295 12.38 -3.04 5.17
C PRO A 295 13.65 -3.38 5.97
N GLY A 296 14.25 -4.53 5.65
CA GLY A 296 15.41 -5.10 6.33
C GLY A 296 15.07 -5.85 7.64
N ASN A 297 13.81 -5.77 8.11
CA ASN A 297 13.36 -6.44 9.33
C ASN A 297 12.20 -7.43 9.12
N ILE A 298 11.68 -7.59 7.89
CA ILE A 298 10.53 -8.46 7.58
C ILE A 298 10.79 -9.89 8.02
N ILE A 299 11.94 -10.47 7.67
CA ILE A 299 12.24 -11.86 8.03
C ILE A 299 12.36 -12.03 9.54
N ARG A 300 13.11 -11.13 10.20
CA ARG A 300 13.24 -11.13 11.66
C ARG A 300 11.89 -10.97 12.36
N ALA A 301 11.00 -10.15 11.80
CA ALA A 301 9.67 -9.93 12.36
C ALA A 301 8.75 -11.14 12.14
N LEU A 302 8.85 -11.84 11.01
CA LEU A 302 8.17 -13.12 10.79
C LEU A 302 8.63 -14.21 11.77
N ASP A 303 9.85 -14.11 12.29
CA ASP A 303 10.41 -14.97 13.35
C ASP A 303 10.13 -14.46 14.78
N GLY A 304 9.37 -13.37 14.93
CA GLY A 304 9.04 -12.78 16.23
C GLY A 304 10.18 -12.02 16.90
N GLN A 305 11.26 -11.71 16.18
CA GLN A 305 12.46 -11.05 16.70
C GLN A 305 12.51 -9.54 16.42
N ALA A 306 11.57 -9.02 15.65
CA ALA A 306 11.44 -7.62 15.28
C ALA A 306 9.98 -7.28 14.98
N GLY A 307 9.68 -6.01 14.67
CA GLY A 307 8.32 -5.63 14.29
C GLY A 307 7.32 -5.60 15.44
N THR A 308 6.07 -5.37 15.05
CA THR A 308 4.88 -5.57 15.87
C THR A 308 4.13 -6.76 15.30
N THR A 309 3.84 -7.75 16.14
CA THR A 309 3.02 -8.92 15.79
C THR A 309 1.63 -8.79 16.41
N ILE A 310 0.59 -8.99 15.61
CA ILE A 310 -0.81 -8.94 16.04
C ILE A 310 -1.49 -10.27 15.74
N VAL A 311 -2.14 -10.86 16.74
CA VAL A 311 -2.81 -12.18 16.69
C VAL A 311 -4.13 -12.16 17.48
N HIS A 312 -4.95 -13.21 17.41
CA HIS A 312 -6.22 -13.27 18.15
C HIS A 312 -6.09 -13.42 19.67
N GLY A 313 -5.09 -14.18 20.15
CA GLY A 313 -4.85 -14.44 21.57
C GLY A 313 -3.36 -14.34 21.90
N THR A 314 -3.01 -14.39 23.18
CA THR A 314 -1.60 -14.42 23.62
C THR A 314 -0.88 -15.64 23.05
N VAL A 315 0.27 -15.40 22.41
CA VAL A 315 1.22 -16.41 21.92
C VAL A 315 1.80 -17.20 23.09
#